data_AF-A0A1X1WGT0-F1
#
_entry.id   AF-A0A1X1WGT0-F1
#
_cell.length_a   1.000
_cell.length_b   1.000
_cell.length_c   1.000
_cell.angle_alpha   90.00
_cell.angle_beta   90.00
_cell.angle_gamma   90.00
#
_symmetry.space_group_name_H-M   'P 1'
#
loop_
_entity.id
_entity.type
_entity.pdbx_description
1 polymer ?
#
loop_
_entity_poly.entity_id
_entity_poly.type
_entity_poly.pdbx_seq_one_letter_code
_entity_poly.pdbx_strand_id
1 'polypeptide(L)'
;MRLTKPAAVSAAVVASWCVLVPIASAQPAPAPAPPPPAPAEAPAAPPEGLKTTIDANGTYTIGTDIAPGVYQSAGPVDGGACYWKRTAGDKLVDNRLTKKPSFVQIMPTDTSFTTSDCQAWQLTNAPMPPEPGPGSLLGDLTQAIGSGMFSGGPPP
;
A
#
# COMPACT_ATOMS: atom_id res chain seq x y z
N MET A 1 19.83 58.52 -15.68
CA MET A 1 19.85 59.00 -17.08
C MET A 1 18.80 58.23 -17.85
N ARG A 2 17.84 58.95 -18.44
CA ARG A 2 16.80 58.44 -19.35
C ARG A 2 17.32 58.51 -20.79
N LEU A 3 16.83 57.56 -21.62
CA LEU A 3 16.55 57.67 -23.07
C LEU A 3 17.80 57.81 -23.99
N THR A 4 17.95 57.11 -25.11
CA THR A 4 17.09 57.11 -26.31
C THR A 4 17.57 56.05 -27.31
N LYS A 5 16.66 55.45 -28.09
CA LYS A 5 16.94 54.85 -29.42
C LYS A 5 16.66 55.91 -30.49
N PRO A 6 17.49 56.01 -31.54
CA PRO A 6 16.98 56.19 -32.91
C PRO A 6 17.77 55.30 -33.92
N ALA A 7 17.15 54.53 -34.81
CA ALA A 7 16.42 54.87 -36.06
C ALA A 7 17.30 54.63 -37.30
N ALA A 8 16.66 54.05 -38.32
CA ALA A 8 17.20 53.49 -39.58
C ALA A 8 17.78 54.53 -40.56
N VAL A 9 18.41 54.03 -41.67
CA VAL A 9 18.14 54.34 -43.11
C VAL A 9 19.14 53.52 -43.98
N SER A 10 18.67 52.48 -44.71
CA SER A 10 18.58 52.33 -46.20
C SER A 10 19.92 52.36 -46.98
N ALA A 11 20.21 51.61 -48.06
CA ALA A 11 19.55 50.59 -48.89
C ALA A 11 20.63 49.93 -49.78
N ALA A 12 20.45 48.68 -50.21
CA ALA A 12 20.98 48.17 -51.49
C ALA A 12 20.27 46.87 -51.88
N VAL A 13 19.54 46.92 -52.99
CA VAL A 13 18.91 45.79 -53.67
C VAL A 13 19.97 45.04 -54.46
N VAL A 14 20.16 43.73 -54.24
CA VAL A 14 20.78 42.85 -55.23
C VAL A 14 20.12 41.46 -55.22
N ALA A 15 19.37 41.24 -56.29
CA ALA A 15 19.21 40.01 -57.08
C ALA A 15 19.04 38.64 -56.38
N SER A 16 17.91 38.02 -56.73
CA SER A 16 17.82 36.68 -57.35
C SER A 16 18.57 35.51 -56.68
N TRP A 17 17.82 34.62 -56.04
CA TRP A 17 17.28 33.42 -56.70
C TRP A 17 16.48 32.61 -55.69
N CYS A 18 15.23 32.27 -56.04
CA CYS A 18 14.44 31.28 -55.31
C CYS A 18 15.08 29.90 -55.49
N VAL A 19 15.93 29.49 -54.56
CA VAL A 19 16.18 28.07 -54.32
C VAL A 19 15.32 27.68 -53.14
N LEU A 20 14.16 27.08 -53.45
CA LEU A 20 13.33 26.39 -52.47
C LEU A 20 14.12 25.18 -51.96
N VAL A 21 14.87 25.38 -50.88
CA VAL A 21 15.37 24.28 -50.07
C VAL A 21 14.14 23.63 -49.44
N PRO A 22 13.85 22.34 -49.67
CA PRO A 22 12.78 21.69 -48.94
C PRO A 22 13.22 21.66 -47.48
N ILE A 23 12.48 22.36 -46.63
CA ILE A 23 12.60 22.25 -45.19
C ILE A 23 12.14 20.83 -44.88
N ALA A 24 13.08 19.90 -44.72
CA ALA A 24 12.80 18.60 -44.15
C ALA A 24 12.31 18.86 -42.72
N SER A 25 10.99 18.91 -42.55
CA SER A 25 10.36 18.87 -41.25
C SER A 25 10.75 17.55 -40.60
N ALA A 26 11.73 17.57 -39.70
CA ALA A 26 11.91 16.48 -38.75
C ALA A 26 10.69 16.48 -37.84
N GLN A 27 9.64 15.74 -38.22
CA GLN A 27 8.59 15.40 -37.28
C GLN A 27 9.25 14.66 -36.11
N PRO A 28 9.08 15.10 -34.86
CA PRO A 28 9.43 14.25 -33.72
C PRO A 28 8.70 12.92 -33.90
N ALA A 29 9.45 11.83 -33.99
CA ALA A 29 8.86 10.50 -33.93
C ALA A 29 8.03 10.42 -32.63
N PRO A 30 6.83 9.82 -32.66
CA PRO A 30 6.10 9.53 -31.43
C PRO A 30 7.02 8.78 -30.49
N ALA A 31 7.18 9.27 -29.26
CA ALA A 31 7.92 8.55 -28.23
C ALA A 31 7.34 7.13 -28.10
N PRO A 32 8.17 6.08 -27.94
CA PRO A 32 7.67 4.75 -27.65
C PRO A 32 6.71 4.82 -26.46
N ALA A 33 5.53 4.23 -26.59
CA ALA A 33 4.60 4.13 -25.48
C ALA A 33 5.29 3.47 -24.27
N PRO A 34 5.01 3.90 -23.03
CA PRO A 34 5.49 3.19 -21.86
C PRO A 34 5.05 1.72 -21.95
N PRO A 35 5.91 0.76 -21.53
CA PRO A 35 5.51 -0.63 -21.50
C PRO A 35 4.25 -0.78 -20.64
N PRO A 36 3.35 -1.72 -20.96
CA PRO A 36 2.19 -1.97 -20.12
C PRO A 36 2.65 -2.20 -18.68
N PRO A 37 1.89 -1.75 -17.67
CA PRO A 37 2.19 -2.10 -16.29
C PRO A 37 2.31 -3.63 -16.21
N ALA A 38 3.41 -4.10 -15.61
CA ALA A 38 3.60 -5.52 -15.35
C ALA A 38 2.32 -6.08 -14.71
N PRO A 39 1.88 -7.30 -15.06
CA PRO A 39 0.77 -7.94 -14.36
C PRO A 39 1.05 -7.84 -12.86
N ALA A 40 0.09 -7.31 -12.09
CA ALA A 40 0.16 -7.37 -10.64
C ALA A 40 0.47 -8.82 -10.26
N GLU A 41 1.64 -9.05 -9.67
CA GLU A 41 2.10 -10.39 -9.31
C GLU A 41 0.99 -11.06 -8.49
N ALA A 42 0.47 -12.18 -9.02
CA ALA A 42 -0.23 -13.14 -8.21
C ALA A 42 0.66 -13.48 -7.00
N PRO A 43 0.10 -13.74 -5.81
CA PRO A 43 0.89 -14.08 -4.63
C PRO A 43 1.88 -15.20 -4.99
N ALA A 44 3.18 -14.88 -4.93
CA ALA A 44 4.24 -15.82 -5.25
C ALA A 44 4.12 -17.02 -4.31
N ALA A 45 4.11 -18.23 -4.88
CA ALA A 45 4.21 -19.43 -4.08
C ALA A 45 5.46 -19.34 -3.19
N PRO A 46 5.37 -19.68 -1.89
CA PRO A 46 6.49 -19.67 -0.97
C PRO A 46 7.71 -20.41 -1.55
N PRO A 47 8.94 -19.91 -1.33
CA PRO A 47 10.16 -20.69 -1.54
C PRO A 47 10.04 -22.06 -0.87
N GLU A 48 10.43 -23.12 -1.57
CA GLU A 48 10.31 -24.50 -1.08
C GLU A 48 10.97 -24.65 0.30
N GLY A 49 10.22 -25.19 1.27
CA GLY A 49 10.69 -25.46 2.64
C GLY A 49 10.28 -24.46 3.72
N LEU A 50 9.76 -23.28 3.36
CA LEU A 50 9.24 -22.32 4.35
C LEU A 50 7.82 -22.68 4.80
N LYS A 51 7.54 -22.51 6.10
CA LYS A 51 6.19 -22.74 6.63
C LYS A 51 5.25 -21.63 6.16
N THR A 52 4.03 -22.04 5.85
CA THR A 52 2.88 -21.16 5.55
C THR A 52 1.84 -21.16 6.67
N THR A 53 2.11 -21.91 7.74
CA THR A 53 1.26 -22.04 8.91
C THR A 53 2.09 -21.84 10.16
N ILE A 54 1.51 -21.15 11.15
CA ILE A 54 2.12 -20.85 12.45
C ILE A 54 1.17 -21.31 13.55
N ASP A 55 1.42 -22.50 14.09
CA ASP A 55 0.50 -23.17 15.03
C ASP A 55 0.85 -22.94 16.51
N ALA A 56 1.92 -22.20 16.80
CA ALA A 56 2.42 -22.03 18.16
C ALA A 56 2.81 -20.59 18.45
N ASN A 57 2.85 -20.28 19.74
CA ASN A 57 3.47 -19.05 20.22
C ASN A 57 4.99 -19.10 19.95
N GLY A 58 5.58 -17.94 19.68
CA GLY A 58 7.02 -17.84 19.48
C GLY A 58 7.42 -16.69 18.57
N THR A 59 8.70 -16.69 18.21
CA THR A 59 9.30 -15.76 17.25
C THR A 59 9.82 -16.56 16.07
N TYR A 60 9.46 -16.13 14.87
CA TYR A 60 9.74 -16.78 13.60
C TYR A 60 10.57 -15.84 12.72
N THR A 61 11.69 -16.34 12.19
CA THR A 61 12.54 -15.62 11.25
C THR A 61 11.94 -15.67 9.85
N ILE A 62 11.77 -14.50 9.24
CA ILE A 62 11.14 -14.39 7.92
C ILE A 62 12.11 -14.84 6.83
N GLY A 63 11.62 -15.65 5.89
CA GLY A 63 12.46 -16.24 4.84
C GLY A 63 13.34 -17.41 5.32
N THR A 64 13.21 -17.82 6.59
CA THR A 64 13.88 -19.02 7.14
C THR A 64 12.89 -19.97 7.80
N ASP A 65 12.06 -19.47 8.72
CA ASP A 65 11.05 -20.29 9.39
C ASP A 65 9.71 -20.23 8.65
N ILE A 66 9.32 -19.01 8.23
CA ILE A 66 8.03 -18.74 7.60
C ILE A 66 8.20 -17.91 6.33
N ALA A 67 7.30 -18.11 5.38
CA ALA A 67 7.26 -17.36 4.14
C ALA A 67 6.73 -15.93 4.37
N PRO A 68 7.23 -14.92 3.65
CA PRO A 68 6.58 -13.61 3.62
C PRO A 68 5.20 -13.70 2.92
N GLY A 69 4.29 -12.80 3.27
CA GLY A 69 2.95 -12.72 2.68
C GLY A 69 1.87 -12.34 3.69
N VAL A 70 0.60 -12.44 3.29
CA VAL A 70 -0.53 -12.10 4.15
C VAL A 70 -0.93 -13.30 4.99
N TYR A 71 -0.97 -13.14 6.31
CA TYR A 71 -1.43 -14.16 7.24
C TYR A 71 -2.73 -13.76 7.89
N GLN A 72 -3.59 -14.75 8.13
CA GLN A 72 -4.85 -14.61 8.85
C GLN A 72 -4.85 -15.52 10.07
N SER A 73 -5.33 -15.02 11.21
CA SER A 73 -5.65 -15.78 12.41
C SER A 73 -7.11 -15.53 12.80
N ALA A 74 -7.76 -16.58 13.35
CA ALA A 74 -9.10 -16.49 13.88
C ALA A 74 -9.21 -15.61 15.15
N GLY A 75 -8.09 -15.15 15.70
CA GLY A 75 -8.05 -14.25 16.86
C GLY A 75 -7.49 -14.95 18.12
N PRO A 76 -7.90 -14.55 19.33
CA PRO A 76 -7.34 -15.10 20.57
C PRO A 76 -7.66 -16.57 20.78
N VAL A 77 -6.74 -17.28 21.44
CA VAL A 77 -7.06 -18.54 22.12
C VAL A 77 -7.91 -18.27 23.37
N ASP A 78 -8.87 -19.17 23.66
CA ASP A 78 -9.61 -19.26 24.92
C ASP A 78 -10.12 -17.94 25.51
N GLY A 79 -10.73 -17.07 24.69
CA GLY A 79 -11.32 -15.81 25.15
C GLY A 79 -10.32 -14.76 25.66
N GLY A 80 -9.01 -15.02 25.50
CA GLY A 80 -7.91 -14.12 25.85
C GLY A 80 -7.74 -12.96 24.87
N ALA A 81 -6.49 -12.56 24.65
CA ALA A 81 -6.13 -11.55 23.66
C ALA A 81 -4.95 -12.03 22.81
N CYS A 82 -5.12 -12.01 21.50
CA CYS A 82 -4.08 -12.35 20.54
C CYS A 82 -3.13 -11.16 20.40
N TYR A 83 -1.85 -11.40 20.67
CA TYR A 83 -0.78 -10.44 20.45
C TYR A 83 0.13 -10.90 19.32
N TRP A 84 0.53 -9.96 18.47
CA TRP A 84 1.61 -10.18 17.53
C TRP A 84 2.39 -8.90 17.26
N LYS A 85 3.62 -9.07 16.78
CA LYS A 85 4.47 -7.98 16.30
C LYS A 85 5.36 -8.42 15.13
N ARG A 86 5.74 -7.44 14.32
CA ARG A 86 6.72 -7.55 13.24
C ARG A 86 7.91 -6.65 13.55
N THR A 87 9.12 -7.13 13.28
CA THR A 87 10.34 -6.30 13.39
C THR A 87 11.18 -6.38 12.13
N ALA A 88 11.94 -5.31 11.85
CA ALA A 88 12.97 -5.25 10.81
C ALA A 88 14.27 -4.75 11.45
N GLY A 89 15.21 -5.67 11.67
CA GLY A 89 16.31 -5.48 12.61
C GLY A 89 15.77 -5.15 14.00
N ASP A 90 16.28 -4.06 14.59
CA ASP A 90 15.86 -3.57 15.91
C ASP A 90 14.58 -2.72 15.88
N LYS A 91 14.03 -2.43 14.69
CA LYS A 91 12.83 -1.59 14.56
C LYS A 91 11.57 -2.43 14.68
N LEU A 92 10.66 -1.99 15.53
CA LEU A 92 9.28 -2.45 15.52
C LEU A 92 8.56 -1.88 14.29
N VAL A 93 8.10 -2.75 13.40
CA VAL A 93 7.38 -2.37 12.18
C VAL A 93 5.90 -2.20 12.45
N ASP A 94 5.32 -3.18 13.15
CA ASP A 94 3.89 -3.20 13.46
C ASP A 94 3.63 -4.10 14.67
N ASN A 95 2.55 -3.83 15.40
CA ASN A 95 2.03 -4.73 16.41
C ASN A 95 0.53 -4.57 16.57
N ARG A 96 -0.10 -5.60 17.12
CA ARG A 96 -1.50 -5.51 17.52
C ARG A 96 -1.79 -6.42 18.71
N LEU A 97 -2.64 -5.93 19.61
CA LEU A 97 -3.31 -6.70 20.64
C LEU A 97 -4.81 -6.69 20.34
N THR A 98 -5.42 -7.85 20.13
CA THR A 98 -6.81 -7.94 19.67
C THR A 98 -7.59 -9.10 20.29
N LYS A 99 -8.89 -8.88 20.51
CA LYS A 99 -9.88 -9.91 20.85
C LYS A 99 -10.70 -10.40 19.64
N LYS A 100 -10.39 -9.88 18.46
CA LYS A 100 -11.05 -10.19 17.17
C LYS A 100 -10.08 -10.97 16.26
N PRO A 101 -10.57 -11.60 15.17
CA PRO A 101 -9.72 -12.11 14.11
C PRO A 101 -8.71 -11.05 13.64
N SER A 102 -7.54 -11.52 13.21
CA SER A 102 -6.43 -10.65 12.84
C SER A 102 -5.87 -11.01 11.48
N PHE A 103 -5.46 -9.99 10.74
CA PHE A 103 -4.72 -10.10 9.50
C PHE A 103 -3.41 -9.33 9.62
N VAL A 104 -2.36 -9.83 8.99
CA VAL A 104 -1.05 -9.18 8.98
C VAL A 104 -0.36 -9.42 7.64
N GLN A 105 0.16 -8.36 7.03
CA GLN A 105 1.08 -8.48 5.90
C GLN A 105 2.50 -8.60 6.47
N ILE A 106 3.15 -9.73 6.28
CA ILE A 106 4.57 -9.92 6.59
C ILE A 106 5.36 -9.63 5.31
N MET A 107 6.32 -8.71 5.38
CA MET A 107 7.12 -8.29 4.24
C MET A 107 8.43 -9.09 4.19
N PRO A 108 9.02 -9.32 3.01
CA PRO A 108 10.34 -9.95 2.90
C PRO A 108 11.47 -9.17 3.61
N THR A 109 11.25 -7.88 3.86
CA THR A 109 12.18 -7.00 4.59
C THR A 109 12.06 -7.10 6.11
N ASP A 110 11.04 -7.78 6.62
CA ASP A 110 10.92 -8.05 8.03
C ASP A 110 11.97 -9.09 8.43
N THR A 111 12.49 -8.96 9.65
CA THR A 111 13.44 -9.91 10.23
C THR A 111 12.72 -10.95 11.08
N SER A 112 11.70 -10.55 11.83
CA SER A 112 10.95 -11.49 12.67
C SER A 112 9.47 -11.17 12.80
N PHE A 113 8.69 -12.24 12.99
CA PHE A 113 7.30 -12.20 13.42
C PHE A 113 7.18 -12.91 14.77
N THR A 114 6.69 -12.21 15.78
CA THR A 114 6.41 -12.81 17.10
C THR A 114 4.90 -12.86 17.33
N THR A 115 4.38 -13.99 17.81
CA THR A 115 2.97 -14.16 18.16
C THR A 115 2.80 -14.84 19.52
N SER A 116 1.77 -14.42 20.27
CA SER A 116 1.36 -14.99 21.55
C SER A 116 -0.16 -15.03 21.64
N ASP A 117 -0.69 -16.16 22.11
CA ASP A 117 -2.10 -16.36 22.46
C ASP A 117 -3.06 -16.11 21.29
N CYS A 118 -2.55 -16.31 20.07
CA CYS A 118 -3.31 -16.29 18.84
C CYS A 118 -3.62 -17.73 18.42
N GLN A 119 -4.82 -17.94 17.89
CA GLN A 119 -5.12 -19.10 17.07
C GLN A 119 -4.15 -19.16 15.88
N ALA A 120 -3.98 -20.36 15.31
CA ALA A 120 -3.02 -20.59 14.24
C ALA A 120 -3.12 -19.56 13.12
N TRP A 121 -1.97 -19.10 12.64
CA TRP A 121 -1.90 -18.22 11.48
C TRP A 121 -1.76 -19.03 10.21
N GLN A 122 -2.51 -18.67 9.18
CA GLN A 122 -2.43 -19.28 7.86
C GLN A 122 -2.14 -18.23 6.81
N LEU A 123 -1.15 -18.49 5.95
CA LEU A 123 -0.90 -17.70 4.75
C LEU A 123 -2.15 -17.75 3.86
N THR A 124 -2.63 -16.57 3.43
CA THR A 124 -3.86 -16.42 2.68
C THR A 124 -3.68 -15.52 1.46
N ASN A 125 -4.47 -15.77 0.42
CA ASN A 125 -4.59 -14.91 -0.76
C ASN A 125 -5.79 -13.95 -0.65
N ALA A 126 -6.50 -13.95 0.48
CA ALA A 126 -7.56 -12.98 0.71
C ALA A 126 -6.98 -11.56 0.76
N PRO A 127 -7.68 -10.55 0.22
CA PRO A 127 -7.26 -9.17 0.35
C PRO A 127 -7.20 -8.78 1.83
N MET A 128 -6.22 -7.96 2.21
CA MET A 128 -6.17 -7.38 3.56
C MET A 128 -7.50 -6.64 3.81
N PRO A 129 -8.17 -6.89 4.96
CA PRO A 129 -9.39 -6.16 5.27
C PRO A 129 -9.14 -4.66 5.24
N PRO A 130 -10.08 -3.86 4.71
CA PRO A 130 -9.96 -2.41 4.78
C PRO A 130 -9.88 -1.99 6.25
N GLU A 131 -8.93 -1.11 6.56
CA GLU A 131 -8.89 -0.52 7.90
C GLU A 131 -10.17 0.30 8.12
N PRO A 132 -10.76 0.25 9.34
CA PRO A 132 -11.97 1.02 9.63
C PRO A 132 -11.72 2.52 9.39
N GLY A 133 -12.42 3.08 8.41
CA GLY A 133 -12.34 4.50 8.09
C GLY A 133 -13.21 5.36 9.01
N PRO A 134 -13.02 6.69 9.01
CA PRO A 134 -13.83 7.61 9.84
C PRO A 134 -15.35 7.49 9.60
N GLY A 135 -15.76 7.17 8.37
CA GLY A 135 -17.17 6.96 8.01
C GLY A 135 -17.79 5.71 8.64
N SER A 136 -16.99 4.65 8.82
CA SER A 136 -17.42 3.42 9.50
C SER A 136 -17.74 3.70 10.97
N LEU A 137 -16.91 4.53 11.62
CA LEU A 137 -17.09 4.92 13.02
C LEU A 137 -18.36 5.77 13.22
N LEU A 138 -18.67 6.67 12.28
CA LEU A 138 -19.90 7.47 12.31
C LEU A 138 -21.14 6.59 12.12
N GLY A 139 -21.06 5.57 11.26
CA GLY A 139 -22.10 4.56 11.10
C GLY A 139 -22.34 3.77 12.39
N ASP A 140 -21.27 3.24 12.99
CA ASP A 140 -21.34 2.49 14.26
C ASP A 140 -21.91 3.35 15.40
N LEU A 141 -21.51 4.63 15.49
CA LEU A 141 -22.05 5.58 16.47
C LEU A 141 -23.54 5.86 16.25
N THR A 142 -23.95 6.07 15.00
CA THR A 142 -25.37 6.28 14.65
C THR A 142 -26.20 5.05 15.02
N GLN A 143 -25.67 3.85 14.77
CA GLN A 143 -26.34 2.62 15.13
C GLN A 143 -26.41 2.40 16.65
N ALA A 144 -25.36 2.75 17.40
CA ALA A 144 -25.35 2.71 18.86
C ALA A 144 -26.38 3.67 19.48
N ILE A 145 -26.52 4.88 18.92
CA ILE A 145 -27.52 5.88 19.37
C ILE A 145 -28.94 5.47 18.97
N GLY A 146 -29.11 4.91 17.76
CA GLY A 146 -30.40 4.45 17.25
C GLY A 146 -30.95 3.19 17.93
N SER A 147 -30.09 2.36 18.52
CA SER A 147 -30.46 1.07 19.15
C SER A 147 -30.90 1.18 20.62
N GLY A 148 -31.18 2.38 21.13
CA GLY A 148 -32.05 2.52 22.31
C GLY A 148 -31.38 2.48 23.69
N MET A 149 -30.23 3.14 23.89
CA MET A 149 -29.69 3.39 25.25
C MET A 149 -30.60 4.27 26.15
N PHE A 150 -31.76 4.73 25.66
CA PHE A 150 -32.73 5.54 26.41
C PHE A 150 -34.07 4.84 26.72
N SER A 151 -34.23 3.54 26.43
CA SER A 151 -35.48 2.81 26.74
C SER A 151 -35.62 2.37 28.21
N GLY A 152 -34.76 2.87 29.11
CA GLY A 152 -34.80 2.62 30.56
C GLY A 152 -35.65 3.63 31.33
N GLY A 153 -36.90 3.86 30.92
CA GLY A 153 -37.88 4.53 31.80
C GLY A 153 -38.22 3.62 32.99
N PRO A 154 -38.41 4.14 34.22
CA PRO A 154 -38.71 3.30 35.38
C PRO A 154 -40.06 2.58 35.19
N PRO A 155 -40.21 1.33 35.65
CA PRO A 155 -41.48 0.61 35.61
C PRO A 155 -42.54 1.27 36.52
N PRO A 156 -43.85 1.05 36.25
CA PRO A 156 -44.96 1.77 36.88
C PRO A 156 -45.08 1.55 38.39
#